data_AF-S5NIB9-F1
#
_entry.id   AF-S5NIB9-F1
#
_cell.length_a   1.000
_cell.length_b   1.000
_cell.length_c   1.000
_cell.angle_alpha   90.00
_cell.angle_beta   90.00
_cell.angle_gamma   90.00
#
_symmetry.space_group_name_H-M   'P 1'
#
loop_
_entity.id
_entity.type
_entity.pdbx_description
1 polymer ?
#
loop_
_entity_poly.entity_id
_entity_poly.type
_entity_poly.pdbx_seq_one_letter_code
_entity_poly.pdbx_strand_id
1 'polypeptide(L)'
;DLEQLAAELRADIVNSVSKTGGHLSANLGVVELTLALHRVFNTPDDKIIWDVGHQAYVHKILTGRRSRMNTMRKTSGLAGFPKREESVHDAFGAGHSSTSISAGLG
;
A
#
# COMPACT_ATOMS: atom_id res chain seq x y z
N ASP A 1 -19.00 -4.72 -9.21
CA ASP A 1 -17.62 -5.24 -9.23
C ASP A 1 -16.65 -4.43 -8.38
N LEU A 2 -16.36 -3.15 -8.69
CA LEU A 2 -15.39 -2.36 -7.91
C LEU A 2 -15.82 -2.06 -6.46
N GLU A 3 -17.11 -1.82 -6.21
CA GLU A 3 -17.64 -1.60 -4.85
C GLU A 3 -17.46 -2.84 -3.97
N GLN A 4 -17.70 -4.02 -4.53
CA GLN A 4 -17.48 -5.28 -3.83
C GLN A 4 -16.00 -5.47 -3.51
N LEU A 5 -15.12 -5.25 -4.49
CA LEU A 5 -13.67 -5.33 -4.26
C LEU A 5 -13.22 -4.32 -3.19
N ALA A 6 -13.77 -3.11 -3.18
CA ALA A 6 -13.47 -2.13 -2.15
C ALA A 6 -13.94 -2.59 -0.76
N ALA A 7 -15.11 -3.24 -0.65
CA ALA A 7 -15.58 -3.82 0.60
C ALA A 7 -14.67 -4.97 1.10
N GLU A 8 -14.24 -5.85 0.19
CA GLU A 8 -13.30 -6.94 0.50
C GLU A 8 -11.95 -6.39 0.97
N LEU A 9 -11.41 -5.36 0.31
CA LEU A 9 -10.16 -4.71 0.71
C LEU A 9 -10.27 -4.06 2.09
N ARG A 10 -11.39 -3.41 2.41
CA ARG A 10 -11.62 -2.88 3.77
C ARG A 10 -11.60 -4.00 4.81
N ALA A 11 -12.28 -5.12 4.52
CA ALA A 11 -12.30 -6.28 5.42
C ALA A 11 -10.89 -6.85 5.63
N ASP A 12 -10.10 -6.97 4.57
CA ASP A 12 -8.70 -7.41 4.65
C ASP A 12 -7.85 -6.49 5.51
N ILE A 13 -7.99 -5.17 5.33
CA ILE A 13 -7.25 -4.17 6.10
C ILE A 13 -7.60 -4.29 7.58
N VAL A 14 -8.89 -4.36 7.94
CA VAL A 14 -9.34 -4.54 9.33
C VAL A 14 -8.79 -5.84 9.92
N ASN A 15 -8.90 -6.94 9.18
CA ASN A 15 -8.42 -8.26 9.61
C ASN A 15 -6.89 -8.34 9.77
N SER A 16 -6.13 -7.69 8.88
CA SER A 16 -4.68 -7.65 8.97
C SER A 16 -4.24 -6.81 10.18
N VAL A 17 -4.76 -5.59 10.28
CA VAL A 17 -4.34 -4.63 11.32
C VAL A 17 -4.76 -5.11 12.71
N SER A 18 -5.89 -5.82 12.86
CA SER A 18 -6.28 -6.41 14.15
C SER A 18 -5.27 -7.44 14.68
N LYS A 19 -4.51 -8.10 13.80
CA LYS A 19 -3.52 -9.12 14.14
C LYS A 19 -2.10 -8.58 14.28
N THR A 20 -1.74 -7.57 13.49
CA THR A 20 -0.36 -7.04 13.42
C THR A 20 -0.19 -5.67 14.05
N GLY A 21 -1.28 -4.98 14.38
CA GLY A 21 -1.28 -3.54 14.60
C GLY A 21 -0.95 -2.78 13.30
N GLY A 22 -0.78 -1.46 13.41
CA GLY A 22 -0.45 -0.58 12.28
C GLY A 22 -1.50 0.49 12.01
N HIS A 23 -1.51 1.02 10.78
CA HIS A 23 -2.21 2.24 10.44
C HIS A 23 -3.61 1.97 9.86
N LEU A 24 -4.62 1.78 10.71
CA LEU A 24 -5.97 1.43 10.23
C LEU A 24 -6.64 2.55 9.43
N SER A 25 -6.83 3.72 10.05
CA SER A 25 -7.63 4.81 9.50
C SER A 25 -7.08 5.34 8.17
N ALA A 26 -5.76 5.50 8.09
CA ALA A 26 -5.09 5.97 6.88
C ALA A 26 -5.33 5.05 5.68
N ASN A 27 -5.33 3.73 5.88
CA ASN A 27 -5.58 2.78 4.80
C ASN A 27 -7.06 2.71 4.40
N LEU A 28 -7.99 2.78 5.36
CA LEU A 28 -9.42 2.80 5.06
C LEU A 28 -9.82 4.05 4.26
N GLY A 29 -9.16 5.18 4.49
CA GLY A 29 -9.44 6.46 3.81
C GLY A 29 -8.99 6.53 2.34
N VAL A 30 -8.18 5.57 1.86
CA VAL A 30 -7.61 5.61 0.49
C VAL A 30 -7.93 4.37 -0.35
N VAL A 31 -8.87 3.53 0.07
CA VAL A 31 -9.24 2.29 -0.66
C VAL A 31 -9.64 2.60 -2.10
N GLU A 32 -10.61 3.49 -2.29
CA GLU A 32 -11.12 3.87 -3.61
C GLU A 32 -10.05 4.57 -4.45
N LEU A 33 -9.27 5.48 -3.84
CA LEU A 33 -8.17 6.16 -4.52
C LEU A 33 -7.15 5.14 -5.04
N THR A 34 -6.78 4.17 -4.21
CA THR A 34 -5.81 3.13 -4.58
C THR A 34 -6.34 2.27 -5.71
N LEU A 35 -7.61 1.86 -5.65
CA LEU A 35 -8.27 1.12 -6.73
C LEU A 35 -8.27 1.92 -8.04
N ALA A 36 -8.63 3.21 -7.99
CA ALA A 36 -8.67 4.07 -9.17
C ALA A 36 -7.27 4.23 -9.80
N LEU A 37 -6.24 4.46 -8.99
CA LEU A 37 -4.86 4.56 -9.47
C LEU A 37 -4.41 3.29 -10.18
N HIS A 38 -4.60 2.12 -9.56
CA HIS A 38 -4.22 0.83 -10.16
C HIS A 38 -5.10 0.40 -11.34
N ARG A 39 -6.29 1.00 -11.48
CA ARG A 39 -7.17 0.75 -12.63
C ARG A 39 -6.78 1.56 -13.86
N VAL A 40 -6.22 2.75 -13.65
CA VAL A 40 -5.90 3.73 -14.69
C VAL A 40 -4.42 3.66 -15.10
N PHE A 41 -3.52 3.51 -14.14
CA PHE A 41 -2.07 3.46 -14.36
C PHE A 41 -1.56 2.02 -14.40
N ASN A 42 -0.56 1.76 -15.25
CA ASN A 42 0.05 0.45 -15.43
C ASN A 42 1.38 0.35 -14.65
N THR A 43 1.30 0.10 -13.34
CA THR A 43 2.48 -0.15 -12.52
C THR A 43 3.08 -1.55 -12.82
N PRO A 44 4.41 -1.73 -12.91
CA PRO A 44 5.47 -0.81 -12.47
C PRO A 44 5.97 0.19 -13.53
N ASP A 45 5.45 0.18 -14.76
CA ASP A 45 5.89 1.12 -15.79
C ASP A 45 5.56 2.56 -15.36
N ASP A 46 4.29 2.78 -14.99
CA ASP A 46 3.85 3.99 -14.30
C ASP A 46 4.25 3.95 -12.82
N LYS A 47 4.85 5.05 -12.34
CA LYS A 47 5.31 5.16 -10.96
C LYS A 47 4.22 5.72 -10.07
N ILE A 48 3.78 4.91 -9.11
CA ILE A 48 2.88 5.33 -8.02
C ILE A 48 3.72 5.54 -6.77
N ILE A 49 3.84 6.79 -6.31
CA ILE A 49 4.61 7.17 -5.11
C ILE A 49 3.65 7.51 -3.98
N TRP A 50 3.85 6.89 -2.82
CA TRP A 50 3.09 7.17 -1.59
C TRP A 50 3.95 7.94 -0.60
N ASP A 51 3.56 9.17 -0.26
CA ASP A 51 4.25 9.94 0.78
C ASP A 51 4.04 9.33 2.17
N VAL A 52 5.10 9.23 2.97
CA VAL A 52 5.21 8.41 4.19
C VAL A 52 4.98 6.91 3.94
N GLY A 53 3.87 6.54 3.31
CA GLY A 53 3.54 5.19 2.86
C GLY A 53 2.69 4.38 3.85
N HIS A 54 2.26 4.99 4.96
CA HIS A 54 1.48 4.31 5.99
C HIS A 54 0.06 3.93 5.53
N GLN A 55 -0.41 4.57 4.46
CA GLN A 55 -1.68 4.38 3.77
C GLN A 55 -1.60 3.42 2.56
N ALA A 56 -0.46 2.74 2.36
CA ALA A 56 -0.20 1.94 1.16
C ALA A 56 -0.50 0.43 1.31
N TYR A 57 -1.24 -0.02 2.32
CA TYR A 57 -1.49 -1.46 2.52
C TYR A 57 -2.40 -2.02 1.42
N VAL A 58 -3.38 -1.23 0.96
CA VAL A 58 -4.21 -1.60 -0.19
C VAL A 58 -3.36 -1.74 -1.45
N HIS A 59 -2.40 -0.84 -1.65
CA HIS A 59 -1.45 -0.93 -2.75
C HIS A 59 -0.63 -2.24 -2.64
N LYS A 60 -0.14 -2.60 -1.44
CA LYS A 60 0.56 -3.87 -1.23
C LYS A 60 -0.31 -5.08 -1.56
N ILE A 61 -1.57 -5.08 -1.12
CA ILE A 61 -2.53 -6.16 -1.39
C ILE A 61 -2.72 -6.36 -2.90
N LEU A 62 -2.99 -5.29 -3.64
CA LEU A 62 -3.27 -5.33 -5.08
C LEU A 62 -2.05 -5.74 -5.91
N THR A 63 -0.84 -5.47 -5.42
CA THR A 63 0.41 -5.82 -6.11
C THR A 63 0.99 -7.14 -5.58
N GLY A 64 0.14 -8.16 -5.42
CA GLY A 64 0.57 -9.54 -5.15
C GLY A 64 0.97 -9.89 -3.70
N ARG A 65 0.80 -9.00 -2.72
CA ARG A 65 1.24 -9.25 -1.33
C ARG A 65 0.11 -9.58 -0.36
N ARG A 66 -1.13 -9.78 -0.84
CA ARG A 66 -2.33 -10.10 -0.02
C ARG A 66 -2.09 -11.23 0.99
N SER A 67 -1.50 -12.35 0.56
CA SER A 67 -1.27 -13.53 1.41
C SER A 67 -0.23 -13.33 2.52
N ARG A 68 0.59 -12.27 2.42
CA ARG A 68 1.67 -11.97 3.38
C ARG A 68 1.30 -10.87 4.37
N MET A 69 0.09 -10.29 4.29
CA MET A 69 -0.31 -9.16 5.13
C MET A 69 -0.29 -9.47 6.63
N ASN A 70 -0.49 -10.73 7.03
CA ASN A 70 -0.34 -11.19 8.42
C ASN A 70 1.12 -11.09 8.98
N THR A 71 2.10 -10.80 8.13
CA THR A 71 3.51 -10.59 8.49
C THR A 71 3.89 -9.12 8.59
N MET A 72 2.95 -8.19 8.36
CA MET A 72 3.20 -6.75 8.37
C MET A 72 3.91 -6.30 9.65
N ARG A 73 4.99 -5.52 9.50
CA ARG A 73 5.82 -4.93 10.57
C ARG A 73 6.52 -5.95 11.49
N LYS A 74 6.55 -7.24 11.12
CA LYS A 74 7.30 -8.27 11.84
C LYS A 74 8.70 -8.42 11.25
N THR A 75 9.64 -8.91 12.05
CA THR A 75 10.97 -9.30 11.59
C THR A 75 10.85 -10.26 10.40
N SER A 76 11.58 -9.99 9.32
CA SER A 76 11.52 -10.75 8.06
C SER A 76 10.16 -10.80 7.37
N GLY A 77 9.19 -10.01 7.85
CA GLY A 77 7.88 -9.82 7.24
C GLY A 77 7.84 -8.64 6.28
N LEU A 78 6.63 -8.27 5.86
CA LEU A 78 6.42 -7.09 5.04
C LEU A 78 6.68 -5.79 5.84
N ALA A 79 7.31 -4.81 5.20
CA ALA A 79 7.53 -3.48 5.75
C ALA A 79 6.20 -2.72 5.93
N GLY A 80 6.14 -1.87 6.96
CA GLY A 80 4.97 -1.02 7.24
C GLY A 80 4.77 0.14 6.26
N PHE A 81 5.70 0.33 5.31
CA PHE A 81 5.72 1.36 4.28
C PHE A 81 6.19 0.73 2.96
N PRO A 82 6.00 1.37 1.79
CA PRO A 82 6.62 0.95 0.54
C PRO A 82 8.14 0.85 0.67
N LYS A 83 8.70 -0.25 0.17
CA LYS A 83 10.12 -0.57 0.19
C LYS A 83 10.52 -1.16 -1.15
N ARG A 84 11.47 -0.52 -1.84
CA ARG A 84 11.87 -0.86 -3.21
C ARG A 84 12.37 -2.29 -3.34
N GLU A 85 13.10 -2.79 -2.35
CA GLU A 85 13.62 -4.16 -2.35
C GLU A 85 12.52 -5.20 -2.05
N GLU A 86 11.33 -4.78 -1.60
CA GLU A 86 10.20 -5.67 -1.33
C GLU A 86 9.33 -5.93 -2.57
N SER A 87 9.21 -4.96 -3.46
CA SER A 87 8.33 -5.03 -4.64
C SER A 87 8.75 -4.04 -5.72
N VAL A 88 8.67 -4.47 -6.98
CA VAL A 88 8.86 -3.60 -8.16
C VAL A 88 7.81 -2.48 -8.26
N HIS A 89 6.67 -2.63 -7.58
CA HIS A 89 5.60 -1.63 -7.54
C HIS A 89 5.83 -0.54 -6.48
N ASP A 90 6.75 -0.76 -5.54
CA ASP A 90 7.12 0.23 -4.53
C ASP A 90 8.15 1.17 -5.15
N ALA A 91 7.68 2.16 -5.94
CA ALA A 91 8.53 3.03 -6.74
C ALA A 91 9.58 3.82 -5.93
N PHE A 92 9.25 4.16 -4.68
CA PHE A 92 10.13 4.89 -3.77
C PHE A 92 10.06 4.31 -2.35
N GLY A 93 11.19 4.29 -1.65
CA GLY A 93 11.25 3.88 -0.25
C GLY A 93 10.81 5.03 0.65
N ALA A 94 9.71 4.86 1.37
CA ALA A 94 9.11 5.92 2.17
C ALA A 94 9.23 5.67 3.68
N GLY A 95 9.02 6.73 4.47
CA GLY A 95 8.94 6.67 5.93
C GLY A 95 8.88 8.06 6.56
N HIS A 96 9.77 8.95 6.13
CA HIS A 96 9.64 10.38 6.41
C HIS A 96 8.64 11.03 5.44
N SER A 97 7.90 12.02 5.93
CA SER A 97 6.94 12.78 5.13
C SER A 97 7.61 13.77 4.19
N SER A 98 6.84 14.25 3.23
CA SER A 98 7.19 15.35 2.31
C SER A 98 8.33 15.04 1.36
N THR A 99 8.56 13.76 1.07
CA THR A 99 9.64 13.29 0.17
C THR A 99 9.12 12.90 -1.21
N SER A 100 7.83 12.64 -1.35
CA SER A 100 7.21 12.11 -2.58
C SER A 100 7.31 13.03 -3.80
N ILE A 101 7.08 14.33 -3.64
CA ILE A 101 7.09 15.29 -4.76
C ILE A 101 8.50 15.40 -5.35
N SER A 102 9.51 15.56 -4.50
CA SER A 102 10.91 15.58 -4.93
C SER A 102 11.32 14.25 -5.58
N ALA A 103 10.85 13.13 -5.03
CA ALA A 103 11.09 11.80 -5.61
C ALA A 103 10.35 11.57 -6.94
N GLY A 104 9.25 12.27 -7.21
CA GLY A 104 8.54 12.20 -8.48
C GLY A 104 9.11 13.10 -9.58
N LEU A 105 9.91 14.10 -9.21
CA LEU A 105 10.59 14.99 -10.17
C LEU A 105 11.86 14.36 -10.77
N GLY A 106 12.58 13.56 -10.00
CA GLY A 106 13.85 12.93 -10.39
C GLY A 106 13.68 11.52 -10.91
#